data_AF-A0A1Q4VP39-F1
#
_entry.id   AF-A0A1Q4VP39-F1
#
_cell.length_a   1.000
_cell.length_b   1.000
_cell.length_c   1.000
_cell.angle_alpha   90.00
_cell.angle_beta   90.00
_cell.angle_gamma   90.00
#
_symmetry.space_group_name_H-M   'P 1'
#
loop_
_entity.id
_entity.type
_entity.pdbx_description
1 polymer ?
#
loop_
_entity_poly.entity_id
_entity_poly.type
_entity_poly.pdbx_seq_one_letter_code
_entity_poly.pdbx_strand_id
1 'polypeptide(L)'
;MRVLKRVLAVSALTVPLVIGTAGLASAHGGVDAAWGQGFFTAGPDGAGVAGAESSVSPEGVSHADFGIWSDDEGVTGGFTGSGATLVNG
;
A
#
# COMPACT_ATOMS: atom_id res chain seq x y z
N MET A 1 39.75 11.77 24.37
CA MET A 1 38.91 10.55 24.23
C MET A 1 37.55 10.61 24.94
N ARG A 2 37.41 11.31 26.08
CA ARG A 2 36.15 11.34 26.86
C ARG A 2 34.98 12.03 26.13
N VAL A 3 35.27 13.08 25.36
CA VAL A 3 34.25 13.84 24.60
C VAL A 3 33.73 13.04 23.41
N LEU A 4 34.62 12.40 22.64
CA LEU A 4 34.25 11.58 21.48
C LEU A 4 33.34 10.41 21.87
N LYS A 5 33.62 9.74 23.00
CA LYS A 5 32.77 8.66 23.53
C LYS A 5 31.38 9.14 23.94
N ARG A 6 31.27 10.38 24.46
CA ARG A 6 29.99 10.98 24.85
C ARG A 6 29.15 11.36 23.64
N VAL A 7 29.76 11.94 22.60
CA VAL A 7 29.07 12.27 21.36
C VAL A 7 28.53 11.01 20.68
N LEU A 8 29.35 9.96 20.59
CA LEU A 8 28.94 8.68 20.00
C LEU A 8 27.76 8.05 20.74
N ALA A 9 27.80 8.07 22.09
CA ALA A 9 26.72 7.54 22.92
C ALA A 9 25.41 8.33 22.78
N VAL A 10 25.49 9.66 22.66
CA VAL A 10 24.31 10.51 22.46
C VAL A 10 23.72 10.27 21.07
N SER A 11 24.53 10.21 20.01
CA SER A 11 24.06 9.91 18.66
C SER A 11 23.45 8.51 18.53
N ALA A 12 24.02 7.52 19.23
CA ALA A 12 23.47 6.17 19.23
C ALA A 12 22.08 6.09 19.89
N LEU A 13 21.78 6.97 20.85
CA LEU A 13 20.48 7.04 21.51
C LEU A 13 19.46 7.89 20.72
N THR A 14 19.91 8.96 20.05
CA THR A 14 19.01 9.88 19.36
C THR A 14 18.57 9.37 17.99
N VAL A 15 19.38 8.57 17.30
CA VAL A 15 19.01 8.04 15.98
C VAL A 15 17.78 7.12 16.03
N PRO A 16 17.69 6.10 16.92
CA PRO A 16 16.49 5.28 17.04
C PRO A 16 15.29 6.09 17.55
N LEU A 17 15.52 7.10 18.40
CA LEU A 17 14.46 7.94 18.94
C LEU A 17 13.84 8.81 17.84
N VAL A 18 14.65 9.45 16.98
CA VAL A 18 14.17 10.30 15.88
C VAL A 18 13.49 9.47 14.78
N ILE A 19 14.04 8.30 14.46
CA ILE A 19 13.42 7.39 13.48
C ILE A 19 12.12 6.79 14.05
N GLY A 20 12.12 6.41 15.33
CA GLY A 20 10.95 5.90 16.02
C GLY A 20 9.85 6.94 16.19
N THR A 21 10.19 8.19 16.52
CA THR A 21 9.19 9.27 16.64
C THR A 21 8.68 9.73 15.28
N ALA A 22 9.48 9.70 14.22
CA ALA A 22 9.02 9.92 12.86
C ALA A 22 8.03 8.83 12.42
N GLY A 23 8.33 7.55 12.70
CA GLY A 23 7.42 6.44 12.43
C GLY A 23 6.10 6.54 13.22
N LEU A 24 6.17 6.94 14.50
CA LEU A 24 4.97 7.17 15.33
C LEU A 24 4.17 8.40 14.89
N ALA A 25 4.83 9.47 14.43
CA ALA A 25 4.16 10.64 13.88
C ALA A 25 3.48 10.32 12.53
N SER A 26 4.08 9.48 11.70
CA SER A 26 3.46 8.94 10.48
C SER A 26 2.28 8.00 10.78
N ALA A 27 2.27 7.32 11.93
CA ALA A 27 1.16 6.48 12.37
C ALA A 27 0.01 7.26 13.05
N HIS A 28 0.20 8.55 13.36
CA HIS A 28 -0.82 9.40 13.98
C HIS A 28 -1.94 9.85 13.02
N GLY A 29 -1.86 9.45 11.73
CA GLY A 29 -2.88 9.72 10.72
C GLY A 29 -4.01 8.68 10.62
N GLY A 30 -3.98 7.62 11.41
CA GLY A 30 -4.84 6.45 11.23
C GLY A 30 -4.18 5.38 10.36
N VAL A 31 -4.75 4.18 10.33
CA VAL A 31 -4.34 3.09 9.41
C VAL A 31 -4.91 3.37 8.03
N ASP A 32 -4.39 4.39 7.35
CA ASP A 32 -4.62 4.61 5.93
C ASP A 32 -3.39 4.16 5.15
N ALA A 33 -3.51 2.99 4.50
CA ALA A 33 -2.46 2.43 3.68
C ALA A 33 -3.07 1.86 2.40
N ALA A 34 -2.57 2.29 1.25
CA ALA A 34 -2.96 1.77 -0.05
C ALA A 34 -1.74 1.21 -0.78
N TRP A 35 -1.92 0.03 -1.37
CA TRP A 35 -0.97 -0.60 -2.27
C TRP A 35 -1.71 -1.00 -3.54
N GLY A 36 -1.08 -0.78 -4.69
CA GLY A 36 -1.62 -1.20 -5.97
C GLY A 36 -0.51 -1.48 -6.96
N GLN A 37 -0.72 -2.51 -7.78
CA GLN A 37 0.12 -2.82 -8.93
C GLN A 37 -0.78 -3.26 -10.07
N GLY A 38 -0.53 -2.73 -11.26
CA GLY A 38 -1.27 -3.14 -12.44
C GLY A 38 -0.45 -2.97 -13.70
N PHE A 39 -0.96 -3.55 -14.78
CA PHE A 39 -0.45 -3.35 -16.12
C PHE A 39 -1.61 -3.12 -17.08
N PHE A 40 -1.31 -2.40 -18.15
CA PHE A 40 -2.19 -2.24 -19.28
C PHE A 40 -1.42 -2.62 -20.53
N THR A 41 -2.13 -3.18 -21.50
CA THR A 41 -1.58 -3.46 -22.83
C THR A 41 -2.64 -3.13 -23.87
N ALA A 42 -2.20 -2.69 -25.04
CA ALA A 42 -3.06 -2.36 -26.15
C ALA A 42 -2.34 -2.67 -27.46
N GLY A 43 -3.03 -3.33 -28.37
CA GLY A 43 -2.52 -3.76 -29.65
C GLY A 43 -3.64 -4.00 -30.68
N PRO A 44 -3.27 -4.36 -31.91
CA PRO A 44 -4.24 -4.64 -32.98
C PRO A 44 -5.15 -5.81 -32.66
N ASP A 45 -4.71 -6.73 -31.79
CA ASP A 45 -5.46 -7.92 -31.39
C ASP A 45 -6.29 -7.70 -30.11
N GLY A 46 -6.35 -6.46 -29.58
CA GLY A 46 -7.14 -6.12 -28.40
C GLY A 46 -6.42 -5.24 -27.38
N ALA A 47 -7.15 -4.89 -26.32
CA ALA A 47 -6.66 -4.12 -25.20
C ALA A 47 -7.10 -4.74 -23.87
N GLY A 48 -6.23 -4.63 -22.87
CA GLY A 48 -6.50 -5.19 -21.56
C GLY A 48 -5.86 -4.43 -20.43
N VAL A 49 -6.48 -4.56 -19.26
CA VAL A 49 -5.99 -4.04 -18.00
C VAL A 49 -6.09 -5.15 -16.96
N ALA A 50 -5.07 -5.28 -16.13
CA ALA A 50 -5.14 -6.11 -14.95
C ALA A 50 -4.42 -5.43 -13.79
N GLY A 51 -4.89 -5.69 -12.58
CA GLY A 51 -4.32 -5.09 -11.39
C GLY A 51 -4.75 -5.78 -10.12
N ALA A 52 -3.90 -5.64 -9.11
CA ALA A 52 -4.17 -6.00 -7.74
C ALA A 52 -4.03 -4.76 -6.87
N GLU A 53 -5.02 -4.53 -6.01
CA GLU A 53 -5.06 -3.40 -5.09
C GLU A 53 -5.48 -3.86 -3.69
N SER A 54 -4.90 -3.22 -2.70
CA SER A 54 -5.21 -3.43 -1.29
C SER A 54 -5.29 -2.07 -0.60
N SER A 55 -6.33 -1.86 0.17
CA SER A 55 -6.49 -0.68 1.01
C SER A 55 -6.88 -1.06 2.42
N VAL A 56 -6.28 -0.36 3.37
CA VAL A 56 -6.70 -0.32 4.76
C VAL A 56 -7.09 1.12 5.04
N SER A 57 -8.26 1.31 5.63
CA SER A 57 -8.76 2.58 6.12
C SER A 57 -9.44 2.40 7.46
N PRO A 58 -9.79 3.50 8.17
CA PRO A 58 -10.63 3.43 9.37
C PRO A 58 -11.99 2.76 9.15
N GLU A 59 -12.47 2.68 7.92
CA GLU A 59 -13.76 2.08 7.57
C GLU A 59 -13.65 0.56 7.31
N GLY A 60 -12.43 0.04 7.13
CA GLY A 60 -12.23 -1.39 6.89
C GLY A 60 -11.00 -1.74 6.07
N VAL A 61 -10.95 -2.99 5.65
CA VAL A 61 -9.93 -3.52 4.74
C VAL A 61 -10.58 -4.00 3.46
N SER A 62 -9.95 -3.73 2.33
CA SER A 62 -10.37 -4.20 1.02
C SER A 62 -9.17 -4.73 0.23
N HIS A 63 -9.40 -5.79 -0.54
CA HIS A 63 -8.49 -6.32 -1.52
C HIS A 63 -9.26 -6.67 -2.79
N ALA A 64 -8.73 -6.29 -3.94
CA ALA A 64 -9.28 -6.63 -5.24
C ALA A 64 -8.15 -7.04 -6.19
N ASP A 65 -8.40 -8.08 -6.97
CA ASP A 65 -7.60 -8.55 -8.09
C ASP A 65 -8.53 -8.69 -9.30
N PHE A 66 -8.19 -8.06 -10.41
CA PHE A 66 -9.02 -8.06 -11.59
C PHE A 66 -8.20 -8.08 -12.87
N GLY A 67 -8.84 -8.60 -13.91
CA GLY A 67 -8.33 -8.57 -15.28
C GLY A 67 -9.49 -8.44 -16.25
N ILE A 68 -9.35 -7.53 -17.21
CA ILE A 68 -10.32 -7.30 -18.27
C ILE A 68 -9.57 -7.27 -19.60
N TRP A 69 -10.08 -7.98 -20.58
CA TRP A 69 -9.59 -8.05 -21.94
C TRP A 69 -10.72 -7.73 -22.91
N SER A 70 -10.43 -6.95 -23.95
CA SER A 70 -11.36 -6.62 -25.02
C SER A 70 -10.68 -6.85 -26.37
N ASP A 71 -11.34 -7.61 -27.23
CA ASP A 71 -10.92 -7.88 -28.61
C ASP A 71 -12.15 -7.95 -29.54
N ASP A 72 -11.93 -8.44 -30.75
CA ASP A 72 -12.94 -8.57 -31.80
C ASP A 72 -14.02 -9.64 -31.48
N GLU A 73 -13.74 -10.56 -30.55
CA GLU A 73 -14.66 -11.59 -30.09
C GLU A 73 -15.50 -11.11 -28.89
N GLY A 74 -15.08 -10.02 -28.24
CA GLY A 74 -15.86 -9.30 -27.24
C GLY A 74 -15.03 -8.89 -26.02
N VAL A 75 -15.70 -8.84 -24.86
CA VAL A 75 -15.06 -8.48 -23.58
C VAL A 75 -15.09 -9.68 -22.67
N THR A 76 -13.92 -10.08 -22.16
CA THR A 76 -13.77 -11.12 -21.15
C THR A 76 -13.02 -10.58 -19.95
N GLY A 77 -13.22 -11.20 -18.79
CA GLY A 77 -12.54 -10.75 -17.58
C GLY A 77 -12.90 -11.56 -16.36
N GLY A 78 -12.20 -11.27 -15.28
CA GLY A 78 -12.37 -11.87 -13.97
C GLY A 78 -12.11 -10.86 -12.87
N PHE A 79 -12.79 -11.06 -11.76
CA PHE A 79 -12.63 -10.26 -10.56
C PHE A 79 -12.64 -11.19 -9.35
N THR A 80 -11.65 -11.04 -8.48
CA THR A 80 -11.59 -11.67 -7.16
C THR A 80 -11.39 -10.56 -6.14
N GLY A 81 -12.37 -10.36 -5.27
CA GLY A 81 -12.29 -9.36 -4.22
C GLY A 81 -12.70 -9.92 -2.87
N SER A 82 -12.12 -9.38 -1.82
CA SER A 82 -12.55 -9.63 -0.45
C SER A 82 -12.33 -8.38 0.40
N GLY A 83 -13.17 -8.19 1.40
CA GLY A 83 -13.07 -7.05 2.28
C GLY A 83 -13.93 -7.20 3.52
N ALA A 84 -13.63 -6.41 4.53
CA ALA A 84 -14.41 -6.31 5.75
C ALA A 84 -14.58 -4.84 6.12
N THR A 85 -15.83 -4.43 6.30
CA THR A 85 -16.20 -3.07 6.72
C THR A 85 -16.52 -3.07 8.20
N LEU A 86 -16.02 -2.08 8.94
CA LEU A 86 -16.37 -1.85 10.33
C LEU A 86 -17.75 -1.18 10.38
N VAL A 87 -18.77 -1.89 10.85
CA VAL A 87 -20.08 -1.30 11.14
C VAL A 87 -20.07 -0.83 12.60
N ASN A 88 -19.97 0.49 12.82
CA ASN A 88 -20.22 1.05 14.14
C ASN A 88 -21.72 0.96 14.42
N GLY A 89 -22.11 0.08 15.35
CA GLY A 89 -23.47 -0.02 15.90
C GLY A 89 -23.76 1.08 16.93
#